data_AF-A0A819KWX7-F1
#
_entry.id   AF-A0A819KWX7-F1
#
_cell.length_a   1.000
_cell.length_b   1.000
_cell.length_c   1.000
_cell.angle_alpha   90.00
_cell.angle_beta   90.00
_cell.angle_gamma   90.00
#
_symmetry.space_group_name_H-M   'P 1'
#
loop_
_entity.id
_entity.type
_entity.pdbx_description
1 polymer ?
#
loop_
_entity_poly.entity_id
_entity_poly.type
_entity_poly.pdbx_seq_one_letter_code
_entity_poly.pdbx_strand_id
1 'polypeptide(L)'
;MWQTIDLTTTISPTQIDNQASQFNVSAWIGGYNNDNDNAVLYLTFKDQANQQVGNTISLGPVLSADRGGVSKLLLCQTSGIVPTNARSAIVLVKFTRSSGTWNDGSIDDIALFVY
;
A
#
# COMPACT_ATOMS: atom_id res chain seq x y z
N MET A 1 -0.45 -11.11 -1.43
CA MET A 1 -1.53 -11.17 -0.42
C MET A 1 -2.43 -9.97 -0.59
N TRP A 2 -3.70 -10.03 -0.17
CA TRP A 2 -4.56 -8.84 -0.15
C TRP A 2 -5.50 -8.85 1.05
N GLN A 3 -5.96 -7.66 1.43
CA GLN A 3 -6.99 -7.44 2.43
C GLN A 3 -7.95 -6.34 1.94
N THR A 4 -9.25 -6.56 2.11
CA THR A 4 -10.26 -5.51 1.95
C THR A 4 -10.63 -4.97 3.32
N ILE A 5 -10.65 -3.65 3.44
CA ILE A 5 -10.98 -2.91 4.66
C ILE A 5 -12.29 -2.16 4.38
N ASP A 6 -13.30 -2.37 5.24
CA ASP A 6 -14.55 -1.62 5.20
C ASP A 6 -14.36 -0.26 5.87
N LEU A 7 -14.41 0.81 5.07
CA LEU A 7 -14.22 2.18 5.57
C LEU A 7 -15.43 2.69 6.35
N THR A 8 -16.62 2.15 6.10
CA THR A 8 -17.87 2.62 6.72
C THR A 8 -17.94 2.33 8.21
N THR A 9 -17.08 1.42 8.69
CA THR A 9 -16.91 1.12 10.11
C THR A 9 -15.90 2.02 10.82
N THR A 10 -15.08 2.76 10.06
CA THR A 10 -13.96 3.57 10.57
C THR A 10 -14.25 5.06 10.49
N ILE A 11 -14.89 5.52 9.41
CA ILE A 11 -15.24 6.92 9.16
C ILE A 11 -16.65 7.03 8.58
N SER A 12 -17.32 8.17 8.79
CA SER A 12 -18.68 8.36 8.27
C SER A 12 -18.68 8.45 6.74
N PRO A 13 -19.59 7.76 6.04
CA PRO A 13 -19.76 7.93 4.59
C PRO A 13 -19.96 9.39 4.17
N THR A 14 -20.63 10.20 4.98
CA THR A 14 -20.82 11.63 4.70
C THR A 14 -19.53 12.43 4.73
N GLN A 15 -18.55 12.05 5.56
CA GLN A 15 -17.23 12.71 5.58
C GLN A 15 -16.43 12.33 4.33
N ILE A 16 -16.49 11.07 3.89
CA ILE A 16 -15.89 10.61 2.63
C ILE A 16 -16.51 11.38 1.46
N ASP A 17 -17.84 11.42 1.38
CA ASP A 17 -18.56 11.93 0.22
C ASP A 17 -18.35 13.45 0.07
N ASN A 18 -18.14 14.16 1.17
CA ASN A 18 -17.77 15.58 1.18
C ASN A 18 -16.25 15.84 1.07
N GLN A 19 -15.43 14.81 0.81
CA GLN A 19 -13.97 14.89 0.71
C GLN A 19 -13.28 15.45 1.96
N ALA A 20 -13.88 15.21 3.13
CA ALA A 20 -13.39 15.69 4.42
C ALA A 20 -12.45 14.68 5.12
N SER A 21 -12.32 13.46 4.59
CA SER A 21 -11.46 12.41 5.16
C SER A 21 -10.14 12.29 4.41
N GLN A 22 -9.06 12.06 5.15
CA GLN A 22 -7.72 11.82 4.67
C GLN A 22 -7.28 10.38 4.99
N PHE A 23 -6.26 9.90 4.28
CA PHE A 23 -5.58 8.66 4.58
C PHE A 23 -4.07 8.86 4.68
N ASN A 24 -3.43 7.99 5.45
CA ASN A 24 -2.00 7.74 5.38
C ASN A 24 -1.80 6.23 5.23
N VAL A 25 -0.99 5.82 4.26
CA VAL A 25 -0.59 4.42 4.08
C VAL A 25 0.92 4.33 4.22
N SER A 26 1.38 3.36 4.99
CA SER A 26 2.79 3.12 5.25
C SER A 26 3.13 1.64 5.26
N ALA A 27 4.39 1.34 4.97
CA ALA A 27 4.98 0.03 5.17
C ALA A 27 6.50 0.14 5.23
N TRP A 28 7.15 -0.79 5.91
CA TRP A 28 8.59 -0.98 5.85
C TRP A 28 8.91 -1.97 4.73
N ILE A 29 9.48 -1.49 3.61
CA ILE A 29 9.70 -2.29 2.39
C ILE A 29 11.20 -2.44 2.15
N GLY A 30 11.64 -3.62 1.73
CA GLY A 30 13.03 -3.86 1.39
C GLY A 30 13.27 -5.27 0.87
N GLY A 31 14.42 -5.82 1.23
CA GLY A 31 14.83 -7.15 0.78
C GLY A 31 16.21 -7.54 1.28
N TYR A 32 16.77 -8.58 0.68
CA TYR A 32 18.03 -9.20 1.10
C TYR A 32 19.24 -8.71 0.30
N ASN A 33 20.37 -8.53 0.99
CA ASN A 33 21.70 -8.25 0.45
C ASN A 33 21.69 -7.31 -0.77
N ASN A 34 22.17 -7.74 -1.92
CA ASN A 34 22.20 -6.96 -3.15
C ASN A 34 21.11 -7.36 -4.17
N ASP A 35 20.12 -8.18 -3.76
CA ASP A 35 19.04 -8.66 -4.64
C ASP A 35 18.01 -7.56 -4.95
N ASN A 36 17.50 -7.58 -6.19
CA ASN A 36 16.47 -6.65 -6.67
C ASN A 36 15.04 -7.23 -6.61
N ASP A 37 14.91 -8.40 -5.99
CA ASP A 37 13.60 -8.89 -5.56
C ASP A 37 12.92 -7.84 -4.70
N ASN A 38 11.62 -7.67 -4.87
CA ASN A 38 10.92 -6.55 -4.27
C ASN A 38 9.47 -6.89 -3.91
N ALA A 39 8.95 -6.11 -2.98
CA ALA A 39 7.53 -6.01 -2.69
C ALA A 39 7.01 -4.63 -3.12
N VAL A 40 5.78 -4.59 -3.62
CA VAL A 40 5.04 -3.36 -3.88
C VAL A 40 3.69 -3.48 -3.20
N LEU A 41 3.35 -2.48 -2.39
CA LEU A 41 2.03 -2.32 -1.81
C LEU A 41 1.20 -1.44 -2.72
N TYR A 42 -0.03 -1.86 -3.02
CA TYR A 42 -1.03 -1.10 -3.75
C TYR A 42 -2.24 -0.86 -2.85
N LEU A 43 -2.71 0.38 -2.81
CA LEU A 43 -3.95 0.78 -2.16
C LEU A 43 -4.94 1.23 -3.23
N THR A 44 -6.08 0.55 -3.32
CA THR A 44 -7.17 0.90 -4.25
C THR A 44 -8.47 1.11 -3.49
N PHE A 45 -9.10 2.26 -3.68
CA PHE A 45 -10.42 2.53 -3.11
C PHE A 45 -11.53 2.02 -4.04
N LYS A 46 -12.59 1.46 -3.44
CA LYS A 46 -13.76 0.92 -4.14
C LYS A 46 -15.04 1.55 -3.61
N ASP A 47 -15.99 1.80 -4.50
CA ASP A 47 -17.34 2.22 -4.14
C ASP A 47 -18.22 1.02 -3.69
N GLN A 48 -19.50 1.29 -3.41
CA GLN A 48 -20.48 0.27 -3.01
C GLN A 48 -20.73 -0.80 -4.08
N ALA A 49 -20.49 -0.50 -5.36
CA ALA A 49 -20.63 -1.42 -6.48
C ALA A 49 -19.30 -2.14 -6.82
N ASN A 50 -18.31 -2.08 -5.92
CA ASN A 50 -16.95 -2.60 -6.09
C ASN A 50 -16.18 -2.01 -7.29
N GLN A 51 -16.61 -0.85 -7.80
CA GLN A 51 -15.90 -0.11 -8.85
C GLN A 51 -14.77 0.70 -8.24
N GLN A 52 -13.65 0.81 -8.97
CA GLN A 52 -12.55 1.64 -8.51
C GLN A 52 -12.93 3.12 -8.54
N VAL A 53 -12.62 3.81 -7.45
CA VAL A 53 -12.73 5.27 -7.35
C VAL A 53 -11.37 5.87 -7.05
N GLY A 54 -11.05 6.97 -7.75
CA GLY A 54 -9.73 7.58 -7.69
C GLY A 54 -8.61 6.71 -8.29
N ASN A 55 -7.38 7.16 -8.06
CA ASN A 55 -6.17 6.49 -8.54
C ASN A 55 -5.72 5.41 -7.54
N THR A 56 -5.15 4.33 -8.06
CA THR A 56 -4.41 3.37 -7.23
C THR A 56 -3.13 4.04 -6.73
N ILE A 57 -2.91 3.98 -5.42
CA ILE A 57 -1.67 4.43 -4.78
C ILE A 57 -0.72 3.23 -4.67
N SER A 58 0.58 3.47 -4.82
CA SER A 58 1.60 2.43 -4.64
C SER A 58 2.75 2.89 -3.75
N LEU A 59 3.28 1.98 -2.94
CA LEU A 59 4.52 2.12 -2.19
C LEU A 59 5.54 1.07 -2.65
N GLY A 60 6.77 1.51 -2.88
CA GLY A 60 7.81 0.69 -3.49
C GLY A 60 7.77 0.70 -5.03
N PRO A 61 8.59 -0.14 -5.68
CA PRO A 61 9.51 -1.10 -5.07
C PRO A 61 10.66 -0.42 -4.33
N VAL A 62 11.24 -1.12 -3.36
CA VAL A 62 12.54 -0.77 -2.79
C VAL A 62 13.56 -1.75 -3.34
N LEU A 63 14.51 -1.25 -4.12
CA LEU A 63 15.54 -2.05 -4.80
C LEU A 63 16.84 -2.10 -3.99
N SER A 64 17.78 -2.93 -4.43
CA SER A 64 19.12 -3.05 -3.83
C SER A 64 19.83 -1.69 -3.74
N ALA A 65 19.71 -0.86 -4.79
CA ALA A 65 20.31 0.47 -4.83
C ALA A 65 19.75 1.41 -3.75
N ASP A 66 18.43 1.42 -3.54
CA ASP A 66 17.78 2.21 -2.48
C ASP A 66 18.27 1.77 -1.10
N ARG A 67 18.56 0.48 -0.95
CA ARG A 67 19.07 -0.09 0.29
C ARG A 67 20.58 0.11 0.48
N GLY A 68 21.32 0.55 -0.53
CA GLY A 68 22.79 0.60 -0.50
C GLY A 68 23.44 -0.79 -0.50
N GLY A 69 22.76 -1.79 -1.10
CA GLY A 69 23.29 -3.15 -1.25
C GLY A 69 23.35 -3.99 0.02
N VAL A 70 22.57 -3.66 1.06
CA VAL A 70 22.53 -4.40 2.34
C VAL A 70 21.10 -4.74 2.76
N SER A 71 20.92 -5.88 3.43
CA SER A 71 19.60 -6.29 3.95
C SER A 71 19.05 -5.27 4.93
N LYS A 72 17.94 -4.62 4.57
CA LYS A 72 17.20 -3.70 5.45
C LYS A 72 15.82 -3.40 4.86
N LEU A 73 14.94 -2.90 5.71
CA LEU A 73 13.68 -2.29 5.30
C LEU A 73 13.81 -0.76 5.36
N LEU A 74 13.14 -0.08 4.45
CA LEU A 74 12.99 1.37 4.42
C LEU A 74 11.52 1.72 4.61
N LEU A 75 11.26 2.74 5.44
CA LEU A 75 9.91 3.26 5.61
C LEU A 75 9.46 3.94 4.31
N CYS A 76 8.44 3.37 3.68
CA CYS A 76 7.72 3.94 2.56
C CYS A 76 6.36 4.39 3.07
N GLN A 77 5.96 5.63 2.80
CA GLN A 77 4.65 6.13 3.20
C GLN A 77 4.19 7.24 2.28
N THR A 78 2.87 7.40 2.19
CA THR A 78 2.24 8.53 1.53
C THR A 78 0.87 8.83 2.15
N SER A 79 0.36 10.02 1.89
CA SER A 79 -0.94 10.48 2.37
C SER A 79 -1.74 11.13 1.25
N GLY A 80 -3.05 11.21 1.43
CA GLY A 80 -3.95 11.83 0.46
C GLY A 80 -5.37 11.93 0.99
N ILE A 81 -6.26 12.39 0.12
CA ILE A 81 -7.70 12.48 0.40
C ILE A 81 -8.34 11.15 0.04
N VAL A 82 -9.26 10.65 0.87
CA VAL A 82 -10.08 9.49 0.53
C VAL A 82 -11.02 9.88 -0.61
N PRO A 83 -11.03 9.17 -1.75
CA PRO A 83 -11.89 9.53 -2.89
C PRO A 83 -13.38 9.52 -2.51
N THR A 84 -14.13 10.47 -3.06
CA THR A 84 -15.60 10.52 -2.95
C THR A 84 -16.20 9.17 -3.34
N ASN A 85 -17.27 8.76 -2.65
CA ASN A 85 -17.96 7.48 -2.81
C ASN A 85 -17.17 6.23 -2.39
N ALA A 86 -15.93 6.35 -1.89
CA ALA A 86 -15.22 5.20 -1.36
C ALA A 86 -16.01 4.56 -0.20
N ARG A 87 -16.09 3.23 -0.20
CA ARG A 87 -16.72 2.42 0.85
C ARG A 87 -15.79 1.33 1.37
N SER A 88 -14.88 0.85 0.52
CA SER A 88 -13.82 -0.04 0.95
C SER A 88 -12.46 0.35 0.37
N ALA A 89 -11.40 -0.12 1.01
CA ALA A 89 -10.04 0.00 0.55
C ALA A 89 -9.44 -1.40 0.41
N ILE A 90 -8.84 -1.69 -0.75
CA ILE A 90 -8.11 -2.92 -0.99
C ILE A 90 -6.62 -2.61 -0.85
N VAL A 91 -5.97 -3.25 0.12
CA VAL A 91 -4.52 -3.29 0.26
C VAL A 91 -4.03 -4.59 -0.37
N LEU A 92 -3.25 -4.48 -1.45
CA LEU A 92 -2.67 -5.60 -2.18
C LEU A 92 -1.15 -5.51 -2.11
N VAL A 93 -0.50 -6.58 -1.67
CA VAL A 93 0.96 -6.71 -1.74
C VAL A 93 1.32 -7.70 -2.83
N LYS A 94 2.16 -7.25 -3.76
CA LYS A 94 2.76 -8.07 -4.81
C LYS A 94 4.26 -8.22 -4.57
N PHE A 95 4.73 -9.45 -4.53
CA PHE A 95 6.16 -9.77 -4.51
C PHE A 95 6.61 -10.15 -5.92
N THR A 96 7.76 -9.62 -6.34
CA THR A 96 8.34 -9.87 -7.66
C THR A 96 9.77 -10.34 -7.49
N ARG A 97 10.06 -11.54 -8.02
CA ARG A 97 11.42 -12.06 -8.12
C ARG A 97 12.08 -11.49 -9.36
N SER A 98 13.20 -10.81 -9.20
CA SER A 98 14.03 -10.28 -10.27
C SER A 98 14.98 -11.34 -10.84
N SER A 99 15.54 -12.22 -10.01
CA SER A 99 16.51 -13.25 -10.44
C SER A 99 16.63 -14.42 -9.46
N GLY A 100 17.39 -15.45 -9.80
CA GLY A 100 17.69 -16.56 -8.87
C GLY A 100 16.50 -17.47 -8.59
N THR A 101 16.61 -18.23 -7.50
CA THR A 101 15.64 -19.29 -7.14
C THR A 101 14.58 -18.79 -6.15
N TRP A 102 14.98 -17.97 -5.18
CA TRP A 102 14.11 -17.47 -4.12
C TRP A 102 13.60 -16.07 -4.46
N ASN A 103 12.54 -15.63 -3.77
CA ASN A 103 12.09 -14.25 -3.84
C ASN A 103 12.36 -13.61 -2.49
N ASP A 104 13.37 -12.75 -2.45
CA ASP A 104 13.86 -12.12 -1.24
C ASP A 104 13.32 -10.71 -1.02
N GLY A 105 12.23 -10.35 -1.72
CA GLY A 105 11.47 -9.13 -1.45
C GLY A 105 10.76 -9.22 -0.11
N SER A 106 10.86 -8.16 0.70
CA SER A 106 10.33 -8.12 2.07
C SER A 106 9.48 -6.88 2.31
N ILE A 107 8.43 -7.04 3.11
CA ILE A 107 7.56 -5.96 3.58
C ILE A 107 7.02 -6.31 4.95
N ASP A 108 7.01 -5.32 5.85
CA ASP A 108 6.51 -5.48 7.21
C ASP A 108 5.80 -4.20 7.69
N ASP A 109 5.09 -4.32 8.80
CA ASP A 109 4.46 -3.21 9.53
C ASP A 109 3.63 -2.31 8.61
N ILE A 110 2.77 -2.97 7.81
CA ILE A 110 1.81 -2.32 6.91
C ILE A 110 0.71 -1.68 7.74
N ALA A 111 0.52 -0.38 7.56
CA ALA A 111 -0.54 0.37 8.21
C ALA A 111 -1.33 1.23 7.22
N LEU A 112 -2.64 1.28 7.43
CA LEU A 112 -3.55 2.23 6.79
C LEU A 112 -4.30 2.97 7.89
N PHE A 113 -4.09 4.27 7.98
CA PHE A 113 -4.84 5.16 8.83
C PHE A 113 -5.79 6.01 7.99
N VAL A 114 -7.00 6.19 8.50
CA VAL A 114 -8.02 7.03 7.87
C VAL A 114 -8.59 7.94 8.95
N TYR A 115 -8.68 9.24 8.69
CA TYR A 115 -9.04 10.27 9.67
C TYR A 115 -9.79 11.45 9.05
#